data_AF-A0A964ICJ5-F1
#
_entry.id   AF-A0A964ICJ5-F1
#
_cell.length_a   1.000
_cell.length_b   1.000
_cell.length_c   1.000
_cell.angle_alpha   90.00
_cell.angle_beta   90.00
_cell.angle_gamma   90.00
#
_symmetry.space_group_name_H-M   'P 1'
#
loop_
_entity.id
_entity.type
_entity.pdbx_description
1 polymer ?
#
loop_
_entity_poly.entity_id
_entity_poly.type
_entity_poly.pdbx_seq_one_letter_code
_entity_poly.pdbx_strand_id
1 'polypeptide(L)'
;MSRNARATCSVGVGTGSAAGSTDDELPHALNVTTPTVRIAISCKDLHVITGTSVYRAPRRFKGLGRTGLRMPDTMRASLFGRSILFFSILAVAGSTLSAQEARRRWELQRQIRLDKFEQILPKAMRAHGIDMWIVAVKENHTDPLWEDLGRGYVTGVGYYVFTDRGSSRIERAALGPSGYMLQQSGAYDIFGPSSMLLQFVRARDPKRIGVNMSQEMGTADGLSHAMHQSLVTTLGEPYASRLVSAERLVSDFRSHRVAAEIVAYGEAAGLAVQLAERALSNEVITPGKTSLEEAAWWLQDRLLERGLGSSFDMPSVYVTGPEGIVATSSSYIVQPGDVIMIDWGVVLMNMATDVKRVAYVLKPGETRPPASIQAAFDKAIMVRDAVKPALQPGRTATETMKAIDAALVAAGFGSIAFNRPNADSKTDVAYGFHPVGNAGHDVGPSMTTWQPFQQTFTLHRQHMFSFEYFAYSPIEEWGGRKLRVPIEDSAIVMEDGIQFLHAANYRLLVIR
;
A
#
# COMPACT_ATOMS: atom_id res chain seq x y z
N MET A 1 46.18 -21.63 -38.01
CA MET A 1 47.25 -20.82 -38.64
C MET A 1 46.84 -19.36 -38.61
N SER A 2 47.72 -18.53 -38.01
CA SER A 2 47.91 -17.05 -38.07
C SER A 2 46.70 -16.12 -37.90
N ARG A 3 46.60 -15.33 -36.81
CA ARG A 3 47.29 -14.04 -36.48
C ARG A 3 46.82 -12.90 -37.40
N ASN A 4 46.61 -11.64 -37.03
CA ASN A 4 46.65 -10.84 -35.78
C ASN A 4 46.18 -9.43 -36.21
N ALA A 5 45.52 -8.64 -35.34
CA ALA A 5 45.89 -7.24 -35.07
C ALA A 5 44.97 -6.63 -33.99
N ARG A 6 45.60 -6.04 -32.98
CA ARG A 6 45.04 -5.33 -31.82
C ARG A 6 44.85 -3.84 -32.15
N ALA A 7 43.99 -3.17 -31.40
CA ALA A 7 44.23 -1.79 -30.97
C ALA A 7 43.94 -1.66 -29.47
N THR A 8 44.95 -1.23 -28.72
CA THR A 8 44.96 -0.88 -27.30
C THR A 8 45.06 0.64 -27.18
N CYS A 9 44.39 1.25 -26.20
CA CYS A 9 44.83 2.51 -25.61
C CYS A 9 44.73 2.40 -24.08
N SER A 10 45.80 2.83 -23.42
CA SER A 10 46.09 2.79 -21.99
C SER A 10 46.24 4.21 -21.45
N VAL A 11 45.82 4.46 -20.20
CA VAL A 11 46.43 5.48 -19.33
C VAL A 11 46.43 4.93 -17.90
N GLY A 12 47.62 4.80 -17.30
CA GLY A 12 47.83 4.76 -15.85
C GLY A 12 48.54 6.05 -15.42
N VAL A 13 48.99 6.33 -14.19
CA VAL A 13 48.99 5.71 -12.85
C VAL A 13 49.18 6.90 -11.89
N GLY A 14 48.69 6.82 -10.66
CA GLY A 14 49.12 7.72 -9.57
C GLY A 14 48.97 7.05 -8.20
N THR A 15 50.03 6.39 -7.75
CA THR A 15 50.18 5.76 -6.43
C THR A 15 50.64 6.77 -5.38
N GLY A 16 50.12 6.65 -4.16
CA GLY A 16 50.70 7.23 -2.96
C GLY A 16 50.33 6.39 -1.74
N SER A 17 51.27 5.58 -1.27
CA SER A 17 51.19 4.84 -0.01
C SER A 17 51.96 5.59 1.08
N ALA A 18 51.45 5.58 2.31
CA ALA A 18 52.27 5.52 3.51
C ALA A 18 51.46 4.87 4.65
N ALA A 19 52.14 3.98 5.36
CA ALA A 19 51.60 3.05 6.35
C ALA A 19 51.94 3.47 7.79
N GLY A 20 51.28 2.82 8.75
CA GLY A 20 51.67 2.69 10.16
C GLY A 20 50.73 3.42 11.13
N SER A 21 50.34 2.91 12.30
CA SER A 21 50.52 1.62 12.97
C SER A 21 49.69 1.67 14.27
N THR A 22 49.21 0.49 14.72
CA THR A 22 49.08 0.01 16.12
C THR A 22 48.16 0.69 17.16
N ASP A 23 47.29 -0.17 17.70
CA ASP A 23 46.94 -0.40 19.12
C ASP A 23 45.85 0.41 19.84
N ASP A 24 44.83 -0.37 20.23
CA ASP A 24 44.15 -0.51 21.53
C ASP A 24 43.19 0.55 22.12
N GLU A 25 42.22 -0.03 22.85
CA GLU A 25 41.29 0.52 23.86
C GLU A 25 39.93 1.13 23.45
N LEU A 26 38.88 0.31 23.63
CA LEU A 26 37.60 0.70 24.25
C LEU A 26 37.86 1.03 25.74
N PRO A 27 37.07 1.89 26.45
CA PRO A 27 35.60 1.80 26.48
C PRO A 27 34.79 3.10 26.73
N HIS A 28 33.46 2.91 26.64
CA HIS A 28 32.36 3.62 27.32
C HIS A 28 31.32 4.35 26.46
N ALA A 29 30.08 3.94 26.78
CA ALA A 29 28.77 4.39 26.35
C ALA A 29 28.55 5.91 26.42
N LEU A 30 27.69 6.42 25.53
CA LEU A 30 26.70 7.47 25.83
C LEU A 30 25.66 7.60 24.70
N ASN A 31 24.40 7.37 25.07
CA ASN A 31 23.14 7.92 24.54
C ASN A 31 22.94 8.11 23.03
N VAL A 32 22.20 7.18 22.42
CA VAL A 32 21.47 7.41 21.16
C VAL A 32 20.11 8.02 21.51
N THR A 33 19.99 9.33 21.36
CA THR A 33 18.70 10.00 21.22
C THR A 33 18.19 9.78 19.79
N THR A 34 16.98 9.26 19.67
CA THR A 34 16.24 9.11 18.41
C THR A 34 16.03 10.47 17.75
N PRO A 35 16.43 10.67 16.47
CA PRO A 35 16.04 11.88 15.76
C PRO A 35 14.60 11.73 15.25
N THR A 36 13.72 12.57 15.77
CA THR A 36 12.42 12.85 15.16
C THR A 36 12.66 13.49 13.80
N VAL A 37 12.51 12.74 12.71
CA VAL A 37 12.55 13.29 11.35
C VAL A 37 11.30 14.14 11.15
N ARG A 38 11.47 15.46 11.21
CA ARG A 38 10.47 16.42 10.74
C ARG A 38 10.57 16.48 9.22
N ILE A 39 9.51 16.04 8.55
CA ILE A 39 9.33 16.19 7.10
C ILE A 39 9.20 17.69 6.81
N ALA A 40 10.21 18.27 6.16
CA ALA A 40 10.13 19.60 5.55
C ALA A 40 9.99 19.43 4.03
N ILE A 41 8.76 19.50 3.52
CA ILE A 41 8.52 19.63 2.08
C ILE A 41 8.72 21.11 1.75
N SER A 42 9.78 21.42 1.00
CA SER A 42 10.00 22.76 0.46
C SER A 42 9.09 23.00 -0.74
N CYS A 43 7.90 23.57 -0.50
CA CYS A 43 7.08 24.17 -1.56
C CYS A 43 7.65 25.54 -1.92
N LYS A 44 8.48 25.62 -2.96
CA LYS A 44 8.61 26.84 -3.76
C LYS A 44 7.69 26.71 -4.96
N ASP A 45 6.93 27.76 -5.19
CA ASP A 45 6.06 28.01 -6.34
C ASP A 45 4.66 27.37 -6.29
N LEU A 46 3.85 27.82 -5.33
CA LEU A 46 2.38 27.78 -5.46
C LEU A 46 1.81 29.19 -5.22
N HIS A 47 1.45 29.90 -6.30
CA HIS A 47 0.64 31.11 -6.20
C HIS A 47 -0.81 30.71 -5.93
N VAL A 48 -1.26 30.88 -4.69
CA VAL A 48 -2.68 30.80 -4.32
C VAL A 48 -3.26 32.21 -4.36
N ILE A 49 -4.21 32.45 -5.25
CA ILE A 49 -5.06 33.64 -5.22
C ILE A 49 -6.12 33.40 -4.15
N THR A 50 -5.94 34.01 -2.97
CA THR A 50 -6.99 34.13 -1.95
C THR A 50 -7.57 35.53 -2.00
N GLY A 51 -8.81 35.64 -2.49
CA GLY A 51 -9.61 36.86 -2.35
C GLY A 51 -10.36 36.81 -1.03
N THR A 52 -10.05 37.70 -0.09
CA THR A 52 -10.93 38.04 1.03
C THR A 52 -10.91 39.52 1.34
N SER A 53 -12.12 40.05 1.46
CA SER A 53 -12.51 41.43 1.73
C SER A 53 -11.92 41.98 3.05
N VAL A 54 -11.44 43.22 3.00
CA VAL A 54 -10.84 43.95 4.11
C VAL A 54 -11.92 44.74 4.86
N TYR A 55 -12.17 44.40 6.13
CA TYR A 55 -12.82 45.30 7.09
C TYR A 55 -11.78 45.73 8.13
N ARG A 56 -11.51 47.04 8.20
CA ARG A 56 -10.54 47.69 9.10
C ARG A 56 -11.22 48.09 10.41
N ALA A 57 -10.65 47.70 11.55
CA ALA A 57 -10.96 48.29 12.87
C ALA A 57 -9.97 49.43 13.21
N PRO A 58 -10.39 50.52 13.88
CA PRO A 58 -9.51 51.65 14.20
C PRO A 58 -8.76 51.50 15.53
N ARG A 59 -7.70 52.32 15.63
CA ARG A 59 -6.61 52.30 16.61
C ARG A 59 -7.01 52.78 18.02
N ARG A 60 -6.24 52.29 18.99
CA ARG A 60 -6.16 52.68 20.41
C ARG A 60 -5.91 54.18 20.62
N PHE A 61 -6.54 54.73 21.66
CA PHE A 61 -6.12 55.94 22.38
C PHE A 61 -5.62 55.56 23.80
N LYS A 62 -4.55 56.23 24.25
CA LYS A 62 -4.00 56.19 25.63
C LYS A 62 -4.48 57.43 26.40
N GLY A 63 -4.68 57.31 27.72
CA GLY A 63 -4.49 58.43 28.66
C GLY A 63 -5.27 58.42 29.97
N LEU A 64 -4.52 58.47 31.09
CA LEU A 64 -4.84 58.96 32.46
C LEU A 64 -5.95 58.23 33.27
N GLY A 65 -5.90 58.07 34.60
CA GLY A 65 -5.03 58.54 35.67
C GLY A 65 -5.49 57.92 37.01
N ARG A 66 -4.61 57.93 38.02
CA ARG A 66 -4.80 57.40 39.39
C ARG A 66 -5.77 58.24 40.23
N THR A 67 -6.52 57.62 41.14
CA THR A 67 -6.60 57.95 42.59
C THR A 67 -7.42 56.89 43.35
N GLY A 68 -6.95 56.47 44.52
CA GLY A 68 -7.64 55.49 45.38
C GLY A 68 -8.55 56.12 46.45
N LEU A 69 -9.30 55.30 47.18
CA LEU A 69 -9.68 55.53 48.58
C LEU A 69 -10.26 54.25 49.24
N ARG A 70 -10.31 54.27 50.57
CA ARG A 70 -10.37 53.17 51.57
C ARG A 70 -11.74 52.49 51.76
N MET A 71 -11.72 51.28 52.37
CA MET A 71 -12.84 50.56 53.04
C MET A 71 -13.29 51.28 54.35
N PRO A 72 -14.49 50.98 54.91
CA PRO A 72 -14.59 49.94 55.96
C PRO A 72 -15.92 49.12 56.02
N ASP A 73 -15.89 48.14 56.93
CA ASP A 73 -16.77 46.99 57.20
C ASP A 73 -18.21 47.27 57.67
N THR A 74 -19.14 46.34 57.39
CA THR A 74 -20.11 45.80 58.37
C THR A 74 -20.81 44.49 57.92
N MET A 75 -20.66 43.46 58.78
CA MET A 75 -21.63 42.44 59.23
C MET A 75 -22.47 41.55 58.28
N ARG A 76 -22.12 40.26 58.32
CA ARG A 76 -22.92 39.06 58.70
C ARG A 76 -24.29 38.76 58.04
N ALA A 77 -24.34 37.50 57.56
CA ALA A 77 -25.48 36.58 57.48
C ALA A 77 -26.57 36.93 56.46
N SER A 78 -27.24 36.00 55.77
CA SER A 78 -27.08 34.58 55.50
C SER A 78 -28.13 34.27 54.45
N LEU A 79 -27.87 33.24 53.64
CA LEU A 79 -28.87 32.34 53.07
C LEU A 79 -29.67 32.76 51.81
N PHE A 80 -29.70 31.77 50.92
CA PHE A 80 -30.66 31.48 49.85
C PHE A 80 -30.59 32.26 48.53
N GLY A 81 -30.08 31.52 47.54
CA GLY A 81 -30.68 31.50 46.21
C GLY A 81 -29.94 32.32 45.16
N ARG A 82 -29.00 31.65 44.46
CA ARG A 82 -28.70 31.81 43.02
C ARG A 82 -27.36 31.15 42.72
N SER A 83 -27.36 29.83 42.57
CA SER A 83 -26.24 29.09 41.99
C SER A 83 -26.74 27.81 41.32
N ILE A 84 -27.71 27.94 40.43
CA ILE A 84 -28.06 26.91 39.45
C ILE A 84 -28.49 27.62 38.17
N LEU A 85 -27.53 28.06 37.36
CA LEU A 85 -27.72 28.24 35.91
C LEU A 85 -26.38 28.51 35.18
N PHE A 86 -25.35 27.69 35.42
CA PHE A 86 -24.12 27.76 34.63
C PHE A 86 -23.48 26.37 34.48
N PHE A 87 -24.29 25.38 34.08
CA PHE A 87 -23.78 24.05 33.69
C PHE A 87 -24.75 23.38 32.70
N SER A 88 -25.03 24.02 31.56
CA SER A 88 -25.84 23.38 30.51
C SER A 88 -25.55 23.85 29.07
N ILE A 89 -24.37 24.43 28.78
CA ILE A 89 -23.97 24.75 27.40
C ILE A 89 -22.53 24.27 27.16
N LEU A 90 -22.34 22.95 27.18
CA LEU A 90 -21.12 22.30 26.68
C LEU A 90 -21.41 20.83 26.30
N ALA A 91 -22.59 20.59 25.71
CA ALA A 91 -23.02 19.25 25.29
C ALA A 91 -23.70 19.25 23.91
N VAL A 92 -23.27 20.12 22.99
CA VAL A 92 -23.69 20.06 21.57
C VAL A 92 -22.50 20.42 20.66
N ALA A 93 -21.48 19.56 20.67
CA ALA A 93 -20.43 19.56 19.64
C ALA A 93 -20.04 18.12 19.24
N GLY A 94 -20.94 17.15 19.46
CA GLY A 94 -20.67 15.71 19.25
C GLY A 94 -21.50 15.04 18.16
N SER A 95 -22.32 15.78 17.40
CA SER A 95 -23.39 15.17 16.58
C SER A 95 -23.44 15.63 15.11
N THR A 96 -22.30 15.96 14.50
CA THR A 96 -22.22 16.24 13.04
C THR A 96 -21.24 15.34 12.26
N LEU A 97 -20.73 14.26 12.87
CA LEU A 97 -19.54 13.54 12.36
C LEU A 97 -19.81 12.32 11.45
N SER A 98 -21.04 11.81 11.34
CA SER A 98 -21.26 10.57 10.55
C SER A 98 -21.18 10.78 9.03
N ALA A 99 -21.67 11.92 8.51
CA ALA A 99 -21.60 12.22 7.07
C ALA A 99 -20.23 12.75 6.62
N GLN A 100 -19.33 13.08 7.56
CA GLN A 100 -18.03 13.67 7.21
C GLN A 100 -17.04 12.63 6.69
N GLU A 101 -16.98 11.44 7.30
CA GLU A 101 -15.97 10.45 6.92
C GLU A 101 -16.26 9.80 5.55
N ALA A 102 -17.52 9.41 5.28
CA ALA A 102 -17.90 8.89 3.97
C ALA A 102 -17.61 9.91 2.85
N ARG A 103 -17.89 11.20 3.11
CA ARG A 103 -17.58 12.29 2.19
C ARG A 103 -16.07 12.51 2.04
N ARG A 104 -15.29 12.50 3.12
CA ARG A 104 -13.82 12.62 3.09
C ARG A 104 -13.20 11.52 2.23
N ARG A 105 -13.61 10.27 2.45
CA ARG A 105 -13.16 9.10 1.66
C ARG A 105 -13.53 9.24 0.19
N TRP A 106 -14.72 9.75 -0.11
CA TRP A 106 -15.13 10.02 -1.49
C TRP A 106 -14.32 11.16 -2.12
N GLU A 107 -14.09 12.26 -1.41
CA GLU A 107 -13.30 13.41 -1.89
C GLU A 107 -11.85 13.02 -2.16
N LEU A 108 -11.23 12.17 -1.32
CA LEU A 108 -9.89 11.67 -1.55
C LEU A 108 -9.83 10.71 -2.75
N GLN A 109 -10.77 9.77 -2.89
CA GLN A 109 -10.85 8.90 -4.07
C GLN A 109 -11.13 9.70 -5.36
N ARG A 110 -11.93 10.77 -5.27
CA ARG A 110 -12.14 11.72 -6.35
C ARG A 110 -10.82 12.40 -6.74
N GLN A 111 -10.06 12.89 -5.78
CA GLN A 111 -8.76 13.53 -6.05
C GLN A 111 -7.78 12.55 -6.70
N ILE A 112 -7.65 11.33 -6.15
CA ILE A 112 -6.84 10.25 -6.73
C ILE A 112 -7.18 10.05 -8.21
N ARG A 113 -8.46 9.93 -8.54
CA ARG A 113 -8.91 9.71 -9.92
C ARG A 113 -8.55 10.86 -10.85
N LEU A 114 -8.78 12.09 -10.42
CA LEU A 114 -8.41 13.27 -11.20
C LEU A 114 -6.91 13.28 -11.47
N ASP A 115 -6.10 13.07 -10.43
CA ASP A 115 -4.65 13.02 -10.56
C ASP A 115 -4.19 11.88 -11.48
N LYS A 116 -4.81 10.69 -11.38
CA LYS A 116 -4.52 9.55 -12.27
C LYS A 116 -4.84 9.85 -13.71
N PHE A 117 -6.00 10.43 -13.98
CA PHE A 117 -6.42 10.78 -15.33
C PHE A 117 -5.60 11.90 -15.95
N GLU A 118 -5.07 12.84 -15.15
CA GLU A 118 -4.22 13.93 -15.65
C GLU A 118 -2.74 13.51 -15.77
N GLN A 119 -2.19 12.76 -14.80
CA GLN A 119 -0.75 12.55 -14.69
C GLN A 119 -0.27 11.21 -15.25
N ILE A 120 -1.10 10.18 -15.18
CA ILE A 120 -0.72 8.79 -15.49
C ILE A 120 -1.36 8.32 -16.80
N LEU A 121 -2.68 8.46 -16.93
CA LEU A 121 -3.44 7.97 -18.07
C LEU A 121 -2.87 8.42 -19.44
N PRO A 122 -2.48 9.69 -19.67
CA PRO A 122 -1.90 10.09 -20.95
C PRO A 122 -0.60 9.36 -21.25
N LYS A 123 0.24 9.12 -20.23
CA LYS A 123 1.52 8.41 -20.39
C LYS A 123 1.28 6.93 -20.70
N ALA A 124 0.40 6.28 -19.95
CA ALA A 124 0.06 4.87 -20.13
C ALA A 124 -0.54 4.61 -21.53
N MET A 125 -1.50 5.42 -21.98
CA MET A 125 -2.08 5.28 -23.32
C MET A 125 -1.03 5.41 -24.42
N ARG A 126 -0.16 6.42 -24.34
CA ARG A 126 0.88 6.69 -25.34
C ARG A 126 1.99 5.66 -25.35
N ALA A 127 2.44 5.21 -24.18
CA ALA A 127 3.47 4.19 -24.05
C ALA A 127 3.09 2.89 -24.76
N HIS A 128 1.79 2.57 -24.82
CA HIS A 128 1.26 1.35 -25.47
C HIS A 128 0.59 1.60 -26.82
N GLY A 129 0.69 2.83 -27.35
CA GLY A 129 0.11 3.21 -28.64
C GLY A 129 -1.39 2.91 -28.73
N ILE A 130 -2.14 3.23 -27.68
CA ILE A 130 -3.60 3.07 -27.64
C ILE A 130 -4.25 4.44 -27.85
N ASP A 131 -4.92 4.62 -29.00
CA ASP A 131 -5.59 5.87 -29.36
C ASP A 131 -6.89 6.05 -28.58
N MET A 132 -7.57 4.94 -28.30
CA MET A 132 -8.80 4.92 -27.54
C MET A 132 -8.82 3.72 -26.60
N TRP A 133 -9.12 3.93 -25.33
CA TRP A 133 -9.33 2.86 -24.35
C TRP A 133 -10.79 2.82 -23.94
N ILE A 134 -11.42 1.66 -24.12
CA ILE A 134 -12.83 1.41 -23.79
C ILE A 134 -12.88 0.39 -22.66
N VAL A 135 -13.40 0.82 -21.51
CA VAL A 135 -13.70 -0.06 -20.38
C VAL A 135 -15.20 -0.29 -20.33
N ALA A 136 -15.62 -1.51 -20.66
CA ALA A 136 -17.02 -1.89 -20.64
C ALA A 136 -17.41 -2.41 -19.24
N VAL A 137 -18.56 -1.98 -18.77
CA VAL A 137 -19.16 -2.44 -17.51
C VAL A 137 -20.61 -2.85 -17.77
N LYS A 138 -21.13 -3.78 -16.99
CA LYS A 138 -22.51 -4.26 -17.13
C LYS A 138 -23.15 -4.32 -15.76
N GLU A 139 -24.47 -4.18 -15.71
CA GLU A 139 -25.24 -4.37 -14.49
C GLU A 139 -24.88 -5.72 -13.85
N ASN A 140 -24.51 -5.70 -12.57
CA ASN A 140 -24.01 -6.85 -11.79
C ASN A 140 -22.72 -7.51 -12.31
N HIS A 141 -22.03 -6.92 -13.28
CA HIS A 141 -20.70 -7.35 -13.76
C HIS A 141 -19.84 -6.11 -14.00
N THR A 142 -19.20 -5.64 -12.94
CA THR A 142 -18.31 -4.48 -13.02
C THR A 142 -16.90 -4.92 -13.41
N ASP A 143 -16.21 -4.06 -14.16
CA ASP A 143 -14.80 -4.24 -14.47
C ASP A 143 -13.97 -4.05 -13.18
N PRO A 144 -12.84 -4.74 -12.97
CA PRO A 144 -12.00 -4.56 -11.80
C PRO A 144 -11.54 -3.11 -11.54
N LEU A 145 -11.54 -2.25 -12.56
CA LEU A 145 -11.23 -0.82 -12.45
C LEU A 145 -12.45 0.05 -12.11
N TRP A 146 -13.65 -0.50 -11.91
CA TRP A 146 -14.87 0.29 -11.73
C TRP A 146 -14.76 1.34 -10.60
N GLU A 147 -14.09 0.99 -9.51
CA GLU A 147 -13.75 1.91 -8.42
C GLU A 147 -12.79 3.03 -8.86
N ASP A 148 -11.71 2.65 -9.57
CA ASP A 148 -10.72 3.58 -10.14
C ASP A 148 -11.38 4.58 -11.09
N LEU A 149 -12.37 4.13 -11.87
CA LEU A 149 -13.06 4.94 -12.89
C LEU A 149 -14.21 5.78 -12.33
N GLY A 150 -14.53 5.66 -11.04
CA GLY A 150 -15.46 6.58 -10.38
C GLY A 150 -16.84 6.06 -10.16
N ARG A 151 -17.00 4.73 -10.31
CA ARG A 151 -18.27 4.05 -10.17
C ARG A 151 -19.31 4.60 -11.13
N GLY A 152 -20.54 4.15 -10.95
CA GLY A 152 -21.68 4.65 -11.69
C GLY A 152 -22.68 3.52 -11.81
N TYR A 153 -23.94 3.85 -11.60
CA TYR A 153 -25.02 2.92 -11.87
C TYR A 153 -25.14 2.74 -13.38
N VAL A 154 -25.27 1.48 -13.79
CA VAL A 154 -25.41 1.08 -15.20
C VAL A 154 -26.64 0.20 -15.33
N THR A 155 -27.43 0.44 -16.37
CA THR A 155 -28.52 -0.44 -16.79
C THR A 155 -28.10 -1.09 -18.10
N GLY A 156 -28.09 -2.42 -18.15
CA GLY A 156 -27.50 -3.13 -19.28
C GLY A 156 -25.97 -2.94 -19.35
N VAL A 157 -25.45 -2.45 -20.47
CA VAL A 157 -24.01 -2.22 -20.69
C VAL A 157 -23.71 -0.73 -20.76
N GLY A 158 -22.64 -0.30 -20.09
CA GLY A 158 -22.07 1.04 -20.14
C GLY A 158 -20.58 1.02 -20.46
N TYR A 159 -20.03 2.17 -20.83
CA TYR A 159 -18.64 2.31 -21.27
C TYR A 159 -18.01 3.56 -20.66
N TYR A 160 -16.83 3.40 -20.06
CA TYR A 160 -15.89 4.50 -19.88
C TYR A 160 -14.97 4.53 -21.09
N VAL A 161 -14.86 5.69 -21.73
CA VAL A 161 -14.10 5.86 -22.96
C VAL A 161 -13.08 6.96 -22.79
N PHE A 162 -11.82 6.64 -23.06
CA PHE A 162 -10.68 7.53 -22.99
C PHE A 162 -10.09 7.67 -24.39
N THR A 163 -9.97 8.89 -24.90
CA THR A 163 -9.45 9.13 -26.26
C THR A 163 -8.24 10.05 -26.23
N ASP A 164 -7.11 9.58 -26.76
CA ASP A 164 -5.97 10.45 -27.02
C ASP A 164 -6.21 11.24 -28.32
N ARG A 165 -6.39 12.55 -28.16
CA ARG A 165 -6.60 13.50 -29.27
C ARG A 165 -5.28 14.11 -29.77
N GLY A 166 -4.13 13.64 -29.26
CA GLY A 166 -2.82 14.24 -29.48
C GLY A 166 -2.58 15.53 -28.68
N SER A 167 -3.51 15.91 -27.80
CA SER A 167 -3.38 17.08 -26.91
C SER A 167 -2.66 16.70 -25.61
N SER A 168 -2.37 17.65 -24.70
CA SER A 168 -1.80 17.30 -23.40
C SER A 168 -2.74 16.43 -22.54
N ARG A 169 -4.06 16.53 -22.73
CA ARG A 169 -5.09 15.84 -21.95
C ARG A 169 -5.80 14.77 -22.77
N ILE A 170 -6.18 13.68 -22.08
CA ILE A 170 -7.04 12.62 -22.63
C ILE A 170 -8.51 13.04 -22.47
N GLU A 171 -9.28 12.95 -23.55
CA GLU A 171 -10.73 13.18 -23.53
C GLU A 171 -11.45 12.01 -22.87
N ARG A 172 -12.41 12.30 -21.99
CA ARG A 172 -13.02 11.31 -21.09
C ARG A 172 -14.53 11.33 -21.23
N ALA A 173 -15.12 10.20 -21.60
CA ALA A 173 -16.57 10.03 -21.68
C ALA A 173 -17.06 8.88 -20.80
N ALA A 174 -18.21 9.08 -20.17
CA ALA A 174 -18.97 8.02 -19.50
C ALA A 174 -20.30 7.83 -20.27
N LEU A 175 -20.41 6.73 -21.01
CA LEU A 175 -21.54 6.40 -21.88
C LEU A 175 -22.36 5.26 -21.28
N GLY A 176 -23.44 5.59 -20.56
CA GLY A 176 -24.25 4.64 -19.79
C GLY A 176 -24.09 4.76 -18.28
N PRO A 177 -22.86 4.80 -17.71
CA PRO A 177 -22.66 5.05 -16.29
C PRO A 177 -23.26 6.38 -15.86
N SER A 178 -24.00 6.36 -14.75
CA SER A 178 -24.72 7.51 -14.22
C SER A 178 -24.68 7.56 -12.68
N GLY A 179 -25.17 8.64 -12.10
CA GLY A 179 -25.30 8.80 -10.65
C GLY A 179 -24.50 9.96 -10.07
N TYR A 180 -24.88 10.36 -8.86
CA TYR A 180 -24.41 11.59 -8.22
C TYR A 180 -22.88 11.64 -8.06
N MET A 181 -22.26 10.60 -7.50
CA MET A 181 -20.82 10.58 -7.21
C MET A 181 -19.96 10.70 -8.47
N LEU A 182 -20.40 10.06 -9.57
CA LEU A 182 -19.71 10.11 -10.86
C LEU A 182 -19.84 11.51 -11.48
N GLN A 183 -21.06 12.07 -11.52
CA GLN A 183 -21.32 13.39 -12.11
C GLN A 183 -20.64 14.53 -11.34
N GLN A 184 -20.64 14.46 -10.00
CA GLN A 184 -19.99 15.46 -9.15
C GLN A 184 -18.46 15.27 -9.03
N SER A 185 -17.90 14.21 -9.62
CA SER A 185 -16.46 14.00 -9.60
C SER A 185 -15.71 15.05 -10.44
N GLY A 186 -16.33 15.56 -11.52
CA GLY A 186 -15.64 16.38 -12.52
C GLY A 186 -14.58 15.61 -13.32
N ALA A 187 -14.59 14.27 -13.28
CA ALA A 187 -13.58 13.44 -13.95
C ALA A 187 -13.85 13.23 -15.45
N TYR A 188 -15.09 13.44 -15.91
CA TYR A 188 -15.53 13.17 -17.28
C TYR A 188 -16.03 14.44 -17.96
N ASP A 189 -15.69 14.56 -19.24
CA ASP A 189 -16.07 15.70 -20.09
C ASP A 189 -17.46 15.50 -20.70
N ILE A 190 -17.80 14.24 -20.99
CA ILE A 190 -18.97 13.86 -21.78
C ILE A 190 -19.75 12.78 -21.05
N PHE A 191 -21.06 12.98 -20.92
CA PHE A 191 -22.02 11.99 -20.46
C PHE A 191 -23.05 11.73 -21.56
N GLY A 192 -23.43 10.47 -21.75
CA GLY A 192 -24.44 10.09 -22.73
C GLY A 192 -24.95 8.66 -22.53
N PRO A 193 -25.96 8.22 -23.30
CA PRO A 193 -26.39 6.83 -23.30
C PRO A 193 -25.33 5.93 -23.96
N SER A 194 -25.30 4.65 -23.57
CA SER A 194 -24.35 3.67 -24.13
C SER A 194 -24.56 3.43 -25.65
N SER A 195 -25.76 3.69 -26.17
CA SER A 195 -26.06 3.64 -27.61
C SER A 195 -25.26 4.65 -28.46
N MET A 196 -24.68 5.69 -27.85
CA MET A 196 -23.83 6.65 -28.57
C MET A 196 -22.43 6.10 -28.92
N LEU A 197 -22.02 4.95 -28.38
CA LEU A 197 -20.64 4.45 -28.50
C LEU A 197 -20.15 4.44 -29.96
N LEU A 198 -20.91 3.84 -30.89
CA LEU A 198 -20.49 3.73 -32.29
C LEU A 198 -20.27 5.11 -32.94
N GLN A 199 -21.19 6.05 -32.73
CA GLN A 199 -21.07 7.40 -33.28
C GLN A 199 -19.89 8.13 -32.65
N PHE A 200 -19.67 7.95 -31.35
CA PHE A 200 -18.53 8.51 -30.62
C PHE A 200 -17.20 8.02 -31.20
N VAL A 201 -17.07 6.71 -31.43
CA VAL A 201 -15.89 6.07 -32.04
C VAL A 201 -15.69 6.56 -33.47
N ARG A 202 -16.75 6.59 -34.30
CA ARG A 202 -16.69 7.06 -35.69
C ARG A 202 -16.18 8.48 -35.83
N ALA A 203 -16.62 9.38 -34.94
CA ALA A 203 -16.19 10.78 -34.97
C ALA A 203 -14.69 10.95 -34.64
N ARG A 204 -14.07 9.97 -33.98
CA ARG A 204 -12.66 10.01 -33.56
C ARG A 204 -11.74 9.15 -34.42
N ASP A 205 -12.29 8.16 -35.14
CA ASP A 205 -11.59 7.22 -36.02
C ASP A 205 -10.26 6.65 -35.42
N PRO A 206 -10.28 6.08 -34.20
CA PRO A 206 -9.07 5.55 -33.57
C PRO A 206 -8.49 4.39 -34.37
N LYS A 207 -7.16 4.32 -34.53
CA LYS A 207 -6.48 3.22 -35.24
C LYS A 207 -6.25 2.01 -34.35
N ARG A 208 -6.08 2.22 -33.04
CA ARG A 208 -5.92 1.16 -32.03
C ARG A 208 -6.85 1.41 -30.84
N ILE A 209 -7.72 0.43 -30.57
CA ILE A 209 -8.71 0.51 -29.50
C ILE A 209 -8.37 -0.53 -28.43
N GLY A 210 -7.87 -0.07 -27.28
CA GLY A 210 -7.59 -0.93 -26.14
C GLY A 210 -8.89 -1.34 -25.42
N VAL A 211 -8.98 -2.61 -25.05
CA VAL A 211 -10.05 -3.15 -24.19
C VAL A 211 -9.45 -4.07 -23.11
N ASN A 212 -10.10 -4.15 -21.95
CA ASN A 212 -9.61 -4.92 -20.80
C ASN A 212 -9.81 -6.43 -21.00
N MET A 213 -8.82 -7.06 -21.63
CA MET A 213 -8.71 -8.52 -21.77
C MET A 213 -7.29 -8.93 -21.40
N SER A 214 -7.11 -9.95 -20.58
CA SER A 214 -5.79 -10.50 -20.26
C SER A 214 -5.89 -11.98 -19.92
N GLN A 215 -4.86 -12.76 -20.30
CA GLN A 215 -4.80 -14.18 -19.93
C GLN A 215 -4.27 -14.40 -18.50
N GLU A 216 -3.47 -13.48 -17.99
CA GLU A 216 -2.75 -13.66 -16.71
C GLU A 216 -3.13 -12.61 -15.66
N MET A 217 -3.54 -11.41 -16.08
CA MET A 217 -3.83 -10.30 -15.18
C MET A 217 -5.33 -10.12 -14.98
N GLY A 218 -5.89 -10.74 -13.94
CA GLY A 218 -7.32 -10.65 -13.64
C GLY A 218 -7.85 -9.22 -13.47
N THR A 219 -7.02 -8.28 -12.99
CA THR A 219 -7.36 -6.85 -12.91
C THR A 219 -7.51 -6.17 -14.26
N ALA A 220 -6.95 -6.74 -15.32
CA ALA A 220 -7.09 -6.25 -16.69
C ALA A 220 -8.01 -7.14 -17.54
N ASP A 221 -8.75 -8.08 -16.94
CA ASP A 221 -9.60 -9.05 -17.64
C ASP A 221 -11.09 -8.90 -17.27
N GLY A 222 -11.57 -7.65 -17.18
CA GLY A 222 -12.97 -7.38 -16.83
C GLY A 222 -13.98 -7.63 -17.97
N LEU A 223 -13.51 -7.67 -19.23
CA LEU A 223 -14.39 -7.80 -20.40
C LEU A 223 -14.83 -9.25 -20.60
N SER A 224 -16.02 -9.60 -20.08
CA SER A 224 -16.60 -10.91 -20.33
C SER A 224 -16.78 -11.20 -21.83
N HIS A 225 -16.73 -12.48 -22.20
CA HIS A 225 -16.90 -12.91 -23.60
C HIS A 225 -18.17 -12.36 -24.26
N ALA A 226 -19.31 -12.38 -23.57
CA ALA A 226 -20.57 -11.84 -24.07
C ALA A 226 -20.52 -10.32 -24.27
N MET A 227 -19.82 -9.58 -23.40
CA MET A 227 -19.62 -8.13 -23.57
C MET A 227 -18.67 -7.84 -24.73
N HIS A 228 -17.61 -8.64 -24.92
CA HIS A 228 -16.74 -8.54 -26.08
C HIS A 228 -17.52 -8.76 -27.39
N GLN A 229 -18.35 -9.80 -27.49
CA GLN A 229 -19.20 -10.05 -28.67
C GLN A 229 -20.18 -8.89 -28.93
N SER A 230 -20.80 -8.36 -27.87
CA SER A 230 -21.69 -7.19 -27.96
C SER A 230 -20.93 -5.95 -28.45
N LEU A 231 -19.71 -5.72 -27.94
CA LEU A 231 -18.85 -4.61 -28.36
C LEU A 231 -18.44 -4.74 -29.83
N VAL A 232 -17.98 -5.93 -30.26
CA VAL A 232 -17.65 -6.22 -31.67
C VAL A 232 -18.84 -5.94 -32.58
N THR A 233 -20.03 -6.41 -32.20
CA THR A 233 -21.27 -6.18 -32.95
C THR A 233 -21.62 -4.69 -33.02
N THR A 234 -21.49 -3.98 -31.89
CA THR A 234 -21.81 -2.54 -31.78
C THR A 234 -20.86 -1.70 -32.61
N LEU A 235 -19.56 -2.01 -32.61
CA LEU A 235 -18.55 -1.23 -33.31
C LEU A 235 -18.54 -1.52 -34.82
N GLY A 236 -18.70 -2.78 -35.22
CA GLY A 236 -18.60 -3.21 -36.60
C GLY A 236 -17.26 -2.86 -37.26
N GLU A 237 -17.11 -3.15 -38.55
CA GLU A 237 -15.91 -2.74 -39.29
C GLU A 237 -15.94 -1.24 -39.63
N PRO A 238 -14.78 -0.55 -39.63
CA PRO A 238 -13.43 -1.10 -39.46
C PRO A 238 -12.94 -1.16 -38.00
N TYR A 239 -13.80 -0.90 -37.00
CA TYR A 239 -13.37 -0.67 -35.61
C TYR A 239 -13.23 -1.97 -34.81
N ALA A 240 -14.07 -2.97 -35.08
CA ALA A 240 -13.98 -4.27 -34.45
C ALA A 240 -12.61 -4.92 -34.67
N SER A 241 -12.07 -4.84 -35.89
CA SER A 241 -10.73 -5.34 -36.23
C SER A 241 -9.57 -4.54 -35.60
N ARG A 242 -9.85 -3.38 -34.98
CA ARG A 242 -8.87 -2.53 -34.29
C ARG A 242 -8.82 -2.74 -32.77
N LEU A 243 -9.66 -3.64 -32.23
CA LEU A 243 -9.63 -4.00 -30.83
C LEU A 243 -8.32 -4.73 -30.49
N VAL A 244 -7.66 -4.32 -29.42
CA VAL A 244 -6.44 -4.94 -28.88
C VAL A 244 -6.54 -5.03 -27.36
N SER A 245 -5.79 -5.95 -26.75
CA SER A 245 -5.69 -6.00 -25.28
C SER A 245 -5.07 -4.71 -24.74
N ALA A 246 -5.66 -4.20 -23.66
CA ALA A 246 -5.15 -3.08 -22.87
C ALA A 246 -4.34 -3.51 -21.64
N GLU A 247 -3.95 -4.79 -21.50
CA GLU A 247 -3.36 -5.32 -20.26
C GLU A 247 -2.12 -4.53 -19.78
N ARG A 248 -1.22 -4.14 -20.69
CA ARG A 248 -0.05 -3.33 -20.35
C ARG A 248 -0.41 -1.89 -19.99
N LEU A 249 -1.42 -1.31 -20.65
CA LEU A 249 -1.96 0.00 -20.27
C LEU A 249 -2.58 -0.05 -18.88
N VAL A 250 -3.41 -1.06 -18.59
CA VAL A 250 -4.01 -1.24 -17.27
C VAL A 250 -2.93 -1.39 -16.21
N SER A 251 -1.87 -2.14 -16.51
CA SER A 251 -0.72 -2.27 -15.62
C SER A 251 -0.08 -0.93 -15.32
N ASP A 252 0.29 -0.15 -16.33
CA ASP A 252 0.92 1.14 -16.11
C ASP A 252 -0.02 2.14 -15.45
N PHE A 253 -1.31 2.12 -15.82
CA PHE A 253 -2.33 2.96 -15.22
C PHE A 253 -2.46 2.68 -13.73
N ARG A 254 -2.52 1.42 -13.29
CA ARG A 254 -2.63 1.08 -11.87
C ARG A 254 -1.31 1.24 -11.12
N SER A 255 -0.24 0.63 -11.62
CA SER A 255 1.03 0.50 -10.89
C SER A 255 1.77 1.83 -10.69
N HIS A 256 1.62 2.80 -11.60
CA HIS A 256 2.15 4.15 -11.38
C HIS A 256 1.26 4.94 -10.44
N ARG A 257 1.81 5.37 -9.31
CA ARG A 257 1.06 5.98 -8.22
C ARG A 257 1.13 7.50 -8.24
N VAL A 258 -0.01 8.15 -7.99
CA VAL A 258 -0.05 9.58 -7.66
C VAL A 258 0.14 9.79 -6.15
N ALA A 259 0.54 10.99 -5.75
CA ALA A 259 0.81 11.29 -4.33
C ALA A 259 -0.40 10.99 -3.42
N ALA A 260 -1.62 11.26 -3.90
CA ALA A 260 -2.85 10.99 -3.14
C ALA A 260 -3.08 9.48 -2.90
N GLU A 261 -2.67 8.60 -3.84
CA GLU A 261 -2.75 7.14 -3.63
C GLU A 261 -1.78 6.70 -2.54
N ILE A 262 -0.55 7.21 -2.55
CA ILE A 262 0.47 6.88 -1.55
C ILE A 262 0.01 7.25 -0.14
N VAL A 263 -0.64 8.42 0.00
CA VAL A 263 -1.23 8.86 1.27
C VAL A 263 -2.38 7.96 1.71
N ALA A 264 -3.33 7.66 0.81
CA ALA A 264 -4.47 6.80 1.10
C ALA A 264 -4.04 5.38 1.48
N TYR A 265 -3.03 4.85 0.77
CA TYR A 265 -2.47 3.53 1.06
C TYR A 265 -1.74 3.51 2.41
N GLY A 266 -0.94 4.53 2.72
CA GLY A 266 -0.28 4.63 4.03
C GLY A 266 -1.27 4.66 5.19
N GLU A 267 -2.42 5.30 5.02
CA GLU A 267 -3.51 5.26 6.01
C GLU A 267 -4.10 3.85 6.16
N ALA A 268 -4.40 3.17 5.04
CA ALA A 268 -4.90 1.81 5.04
C ALA A 268 -3.91 0.84 5.72
N ALA A 269 -2.64 0.89 5.33
CA ALA A 269 -1.61 0.00 5.84
C ALA A 269 -1.30 0.26 7.32
N GLY A 270 -1.34 1.53 7.75
CA GLY A 270 -1.23 1.89 9.16
C GLY A 270 -2.34 1.27 10.01
N LEU A 271 -3.58 1.22 9.51
CA LEU A 271 -4.69 0.55 10.20
C LEU A 271 -4.49 -0.97 10.24
N ALA A 272 -4.09 -1.59 9.12
CA ALA A 272 -3.83 -3.03 9.06
C ALA A 272 -2.79 -3.46 10.09
N VAL A 273 -1.64 -2.77 10.15
CA VAL A 273 -0.57 -3.05 11.12
C VAL A 273 -1.06 -2.87 12.56
N GLN A 274 -1.75 -1.77 12.87
CA GLN A 274 -2.25 -1.54 14.23
C GLN A 274 -3.21 -2.64 14.69
N LEU A 275 -4.09 -3.11 13.81
CA LEU A 275 -5.04 -4.16 14.12
C LEU A 275 -4.37 -5.54 14.23
N ALA A 276 -3.42 -5.86 13.33
CA ALA A 276 -2.66 -7.10 13.40
C ALA A 276 -1.83 -7.21 14.69
N GLU A 277 -1.14 -6.12 15.11
CA GLU A 277 -0.38 -6.13 16.37
C GLU A 277 -1.28 -6.22 17.62
N ARG A 278 -2.50 -5.66 17.57
CA ARG A 278 -3.48 -5.82 18.67
C ARG A 278 -4.04 -7.23 18.76
N ALA A 279 -4.34 -7.85 17.62
CA ALA A 279 -4.74 -9.25 17.58
C ALA A 279 -3.63 -10.17 18.13
N LEU A 280 -2.37 -9.85 17.87
CA LEU A 280 -1.20 -10.51 18.45
C LEU A 280 -0.80 -9.95 19.83
N SER A 281 -1.77 -9.71 20.71
CA SER A 281 -1.54 -9.21 22.06
C SER A 281 -2.50 -9.82 23.07
N ASN A 282 -2.24 -9.57 24.36
CA ASN A 282 -3.13 -9.95 25.45
C ASN A 282 -4.47 -9.20 25.46
N GLU A 283 -4.70 -8.25 24.55
CA GLU A 283 -6.03 -7.70 24.31
C GLU A 283 -7.00 -8.77 23.78
N VAL A 284 -6.50 -9.66 22.92
CA VAL A 284 -7.31 -10.66 22.20
C VAL A 284 -6.95 -12.08 22.62
N ILE A 285 -5.66 -12.36 22.75
CA ILE A 285 -5.16 -13.70 23.01
C ILE A 285 -4.93 -13.90 24.50
N THR A 286 -5.67 -14.84 25.08
CA THR A 286 -5.37 -15.46 26.37
C THR A 286 -4.83 -16.87 26.12
N PRO A 287 -3.54 -17.14 26.37
CA PRO A 287 -2.96 -18.46 26.18
C PRO A 287 -3.71 -19.54 26.98
N GLY A 288 -3.91 -20.70 26.35
CA GLY A 288 -4.68 -21.82 26.88
C GLY A 288 -6.21 -21.62 26.83
N LYS A 289 -6.71 -20.51 26.26
CA LYS A 289 -8.15 -20.23 26.14
C LYS A 289 -8.58 -19.79 24.75
N THR A 290 -7.91 -18.78 24.18
CA THR A 290 -8.30 -18.22 22.88
C THR A 290 -7.84 -19.14 21.75
N SER A 291 -8.72 -19.40 20.79
CA SER A 291 -8.43 -20.13 19.55
C SER A 291 -7.89 -19.20 18.45
N LEU A 292 -7.25 -19.79 17.43
CA LEU A 292 -6.81 -19.03 16.25
C LEU A 292 -7.98 -18.42 15.49
N GLU A 293 -9.10 -19.15 15.35
CA GLU A 293 -10.29 -18.64 14.69
C GLU A 293 -10.95 -17.48 15.43
N GLU A 294 -10.97 -17.47 16.77
CA GLU A 294 -11.48 -16.33 17.55
C GLU A 294 -10.66 -15.06 17.30
N ALA A 295 -9.34 -15.17 17.23
CA ALA A 295 -8.48 -14.02 16.89
C ALA A 295 -8.72 -13.53 15.45
N ALA A 296 -8.94 -14.44 14.51
CA ALA A 296 -9.27 -14.12 13.13
C ALA A 296 -10.67 -13.46 13.00
N TRP A 297 -11.68 -13.96 13.71
CA TRP A 297 -13.02 -13.36 13.76
C TRP A 297 -13.01 -12.00 14.45
N TRP A 298 -12.19 -11.82 15.48
CA TRP A 298 -12.01 -10.51 16.10
C TRP A 298 -11.55 -9.45 15.07
N LEU A 299 -10.62 -9.81 14.18
CA LEU A 299 -10.18 -8.92 13.09
C LEU A 299 -11.31 -8.61 12.09
N GLN A 300 -12.13 -9.60 11.75
CA GLN A 300 -13.33 -9.39 10.92
C GLN A 300 -14.32 -8.41 11.57
N ASP A 301 -14.57 -8.54 12.88
CA ASP A 301 -15.38 -7.56 13.62
C ASP A 301 -14.77 -6.15 13.56
N ARG A 302 -13.43 -6.03 13.63
CA ARG A 302 -12.77 -4.72 13.53
C ARG A 302 -12.95 -4.09 12.14
N LEU A 303 -13.06 -4.88 11.08
CA LEU A 303 -13.38 -4.38 9.73
C LEU A 303 -14.78 -3.78 9.71
N LEU A 304 -15.77 -4.51 10.23
CA LEU A 304 -17.16 -4.08 10.30
C LEU A 304 -17.32 -2.79 11.13
N GLU A 305 -16.71 -2.74 12.32
CA GLU A 305 -16.75 -1.58 13.22
C GLU A 305 -16.18 -0.30 12.58
N ARG A 306 -15.21 -0.43 11.67
CA ARG A 306 -14.47 0.69 11.07
C ARG A 306 -14.89 1.01 9.64
N GLY A 307 -15.86 0.26 9.10
CA GLY A 307 -16.29 0.36 7.71
C GLY A 307 -15.14 0.12 6.74
N LEU A 308 -14.35 -0.92 6.99
CA LEU A 308 -13.25 -1.37 6.13
C LEU A 308 -13.68 -2.62 5.37
N GLY A 309 -13.15 -2.82 4.16
CA GLY A 309 -13.23 -4.10 3.47
C GLY A 309 -12.09 -5.03 3.88
N SER A 310 -12.15 -6.30 3.48
CA SER A 310 -11.07 -7.27 3.67
C SER A 310 -10.27 -7.41 2.37
N SER A 311 -8.92 -7.33 2.42
CA SER A 311 -8.08 -7.51 1.22
C SER A 311 -8.12 -8.93 0.70
N PHE A 312 -8.27 -9.87 1.62
CA PHE A 312 -8.40 -11.30 1.40
C PHE A 312 -9.66 -11.79 2.13
N ASP A 313 -9.90 -13.10 2.14
CA ASP A 313 -11.03 -13.67 2.87
C ASP A 313 -10.77 -13.68 4.41
N MET A 314 -10.79 -14.83 5.06
CA MET A 314 -10.48 -14.96 6.47
C MET A 314 -9.00 -14.59 6.74
N PRO A 315 -8.69 -13.79 7.79
CA PRO A 315 -7.30 -13.51 8.17
C PRO A 315 -6.59 -14.83 8.47
N SER A 316 -5.37 -15.00 7.97
CA SER A 316 -4.58 -16.19 8.27
C SER A 316 -3.86 -15.98 9.59
N VAL A 317 -4.43 -16.50 10.68
CA VAL A 317 -3.82 -16.50 12.02
C VAL A 317 -3.32 -17.91 12.28
N TYR A 318 -2.02 -18.11 12.39
CA TYR A 318 -1.45 -19.46 12.37
C TYR A 318 -0.26 -19.64 13.29
N VAL A 319 -0.05 -20.88 13.72
CA VAL A 319 1.09 -21.31 14.53
C VAL A 319 2.02 -22.15 13.66
N THR A 320 3.33 -21.94 13.79
CA THR A 320 4.33 -22.83 13.21
C THR A 320 5.01 -23.64 14.31
N GLY A 321 5.43 -24.86 13.96
CA GLY A 321 6.24 -25.73 14.79
C GLY A 321 7.38 -26.37 13.99
N PRO A 322 8.03 -27.40 14.56
CA PRO A 322 9.18 -28.06 13.95
C PRO A 322 8.89 -28.69 12.58
N GLU A 323 7.65 -29.12 12.34
CA GLU A 323 7.21 -29.77 11.09
C GLU A 323 6.49 -28.80 10.13
N GLY A 324 6.57 -27.48 10.38
CA GLY A 324 5.88 -26.46 9.58
C GLY A 324 4.61 -25.91 10.25
N ILE A 325 3.64 -25.48 9.45
CA ILE A 325 2.36 -24.93 9.96
C ILE A 325 1.61 -26.00 10.74
N VAL A 326 1.25 -25.69 11.98
CA VAL A 326 0.50 -26.58 12.88
C VAL A 326 -1.00 -26.44 12.65
N ALA A 327 -1.49 -25.19 12.58
CA ALA A 327 -2.89 -24.85 12.40
C ALA A 327 -3.02 -23.44 11.83
N THR A 328 -4.14 -23.14 11.15
CA THR A 328 -4.45 -21.81 10.59
C THR A 328 -5.93 -21.52 10.77
N SER A 329 -6.24 -20.42 11.46
CA SER A 329 -7.58 -19.86 11.67
C SER A 329 -8.63 -20.92 12.01
N SER A 330 -8.26 -21.83 12.92
CA SER A 330 -9.08 -22.96 13.35
C SER A 330 -9.33 -22.94 14.85
N SER A 331 -10.06 -23.93 15.35
CA SER A 331 -10.32 -24.15 16.78
C SER A 331 -9.09 -24.54 17.61
N TYR A 332 -7.89 -24.52 17.04
CA TYR A 332 -6.64 -24.71 17.78
C TYR A 332 -6.50 -23.63 18.86
N ILE A 333 -6.40 -24.05 20.11
CA ILE A 333 -6.21 -23.16 21.26
C ILE A 333 -4.75 -22.76 21.33
N VAL A 334 -4.47 -21.46 21.29
CA VAL A 334 -3.10 -20.90 21.39
C VAL A 334 -2.46 -21.32 22.70
N GLN A 335 -1.25 -21.89 22.66
CA GLN A 335 -0.54 -22.41 23.81
C GLN A 335 0.69 -21.55 24.19
N PRO A 336 1.08 -21.54 25.48
CA PRO A 336 2.38 -21.04 25.89
C PRO A 336 3.51 -21.77 25.15
N GLY A 337 4.41 -21.01 24.51
CA GLY A 337 5.50 -21.50 23.69
C GLY A 337 5.25 -21.46 22.17
N ASP A 338 4.05 -21.11 21.73
CA ASP A 338 3.74 -20.97 20.30
C ASP A 338 4.47 -19.78 19.67
N VAL A 339 4.91 -19.98 18.42
CA VAL A 339 5.24 -18.87 17.51
C VAL A 339 4.03 -18.65 16.60
N ILE A 340 3.27 -17.61 16.90
CA ILE A 340 2.02 -17.26 16.22
C ILE A 340 2.26 -16.12 15.22
N MET A 341 1.53 -16.16 14.12
CA MET A 341 1.70 -15.27 12.97
C MET A 341 0.34 -14.82 12.46
N ILE A 342 0.30 -13.63 11.88
CA ILE A 342 -0.83 -13.12 11.11
C ILE A 342 -0.34 -12.75 9.72
N ASP A 343 -1.11 -13.13 8.72
CA ASP A 343 -1.03 -12.69 7.33
C ASP A 343 -2.41 -12.18 6.90
N TRP A 344 -2.52 -10.88 6.67
CA TRP A 344 -3.80 -10.20 6.55
C TRP A 344 -3.70 -8.77 5.98
N GLY A 345 -4.83 -8.23 5.51
CA GLY A 345 -4.92 -6.83 5.08
C GLY A 345 -6.34 -6.27 5.04
N VAL A 346 -6.42 -4.94 4.95
CA VAL A 346 -7.67 -4.18 4.92
C VAL A 346 -7.85 -3.48 3.57
N VAL A 347 -9.10 -3.24 3.18
CA VAL A 347 -9.46 -2.36 2.07
C VAL A 347 -10.04 -1.06 2.60
N LEU A 348 -9.37 0.05 2.28
CA LEU A 348 -9.83 1.41 2.58
C LEU A 348 -9.68 2.28 1.33
N MET A 349 -10.75 2.94 0.89
CA MET A 349 -10.70 3.88 -0.24
C MET A 349 -10.12 3.26 -1.54
N ASN A 350 -10.54 2.03 -1.85
CA ASN A 350 -10.00 1.25 -2.97
C ASN A 350 -8.49 0.96 -2.85
N MET A 351 -7.95 0.97 -1.63
CA MET A 351 -6.58 0.54 -1.33
C MET A 351 -6.62 -0.70 -0.44
N ALA A 352 -6.20 -1.83 -0.99
CA ALA A 352 -6.05 -3.12 -0.33
C ALA A 352 -4.60 -3.31 0.12
N THR A 353 -4.42 -3.61 1.41
CA THR A 353 -3.09 -3.83 2.01
C THR A 353 -2.76 -5.30 2.12
N ASP A 354 -1.50 -5.61 2.40
CA ASP A 354 -1.03 -6.95 2.78
C ASP A 354 0.11 -6.81 3.78
N VAL A 355 -0.03 -7.40 4.98
CA VAL A 355 0.94 -7.27 6.07
C VAL A 355 1.04 -8.55 6.89
N LYS A 356 2.27 -8.88 7.30
CA LYS A 356 2.54 -9.97 8.24
C LYS A 356 3.08 -9.47 9.58
N ARG A 357 2.65 -10.08 10.68
CA ARG A 357 3.20 -9.87 12.03
C ARG A 357 3.44 -11.21 12.72
N VAL A 358 4.44 -11.23 13.61
CA VAL A 358 4.89 -12.45 14.30
C VAL A 358 4.98 -12.15 15.79
N ALA A 359 4.47 -13.06 16.61
CA ALA A 359 4.58 -13.03 18.06
C ALA A 359 5.05 -14.37 18.61
N TYR A 360 5.68 -14.31 19.78
CA TYR A 360 5.95 -15.46 20.62
C TYR A 360 5.08 -15.41 21.87
N VAL A 361 4.48 -16.54 22.22
CA VAL A 361 3.69 -16.70 23.45
C VAL A 361 4.60 -17.20 24.56
N LEU A 362 4.80 -16.42 25.61
CA LEU A 362 5.71 -16.78 26.70
C LEU A 362 5.20 -18.01 27.46
N LYS A 363 6.12 -18.91 27.82
CA LYS A 363 5.87 -19.96 28.80
C LYS A 363 5.88 -19.40 30.21
N PRO A 364 5.23 -20.09 31.18
CA PRO A 364 5.32 -19.71 32.59
C PRO A 364 6.77 -19.55 33.05
N GLY A 365 7.10 -18.38 33.61
CA GLY A 365 8.44 -18.03 34.08
C GLY A 365 9.34 -17.35 33.05
N GLU A 366 8.96 -17.34 31.77
CA GLU A 366 9.68 -16.57 30.75
C GLU A 366 9.33 -15.08 30.83
N THR A 367 10.32 -14.23 30.56
CA THR A 367 10.13 -12.76 30.47
C THR A 367 10.44 -12.22 29.08
N ARG A 368 11.01 -13.07 28.22
CA ARG A 368 11.41 -12.80 26.83
C ARG A 368 11.39 -14.12 26.04
N PRO A 369 11.29 -14.08 24.71
CA PRO A 369 11.40 -15.27 23.87
C PRO A 369 12.72 -16.02 24.11
N PRO A 370 12.76 -17.36 23.89
CA PRO A 370 14.00 -18.12 23.86
C PRO A 370 15.01 -17.51 22.89
N ALA A 371 16.30 -17.62 23.23
CA ALA A 371 17.37 -17.00 22.45
C ALA A 371 17.40 -17.49 20.99
N SER A 372 17.09 -18.77 20.75
CA SER A 372 16.99 -19.37 19.41
C SER A 372 15.88 -18.76 18.57
N ILE A 373 14.69 -18.55 19.15
CA ILE A 373 13.54 -17.92 18.48
C ILE A 373 13.83 -16.45 18.17
N GLN A 374 14.42 -15.72 19.12
CA GLN A 374 14.83 -14.33 18.89
C GLN A 374 15.89 -14.24 17.79
N ALA A 375 16.91 -15.09 17.82
CA ALA A 375 17.95 -15.13 16.79
C ALA A 375 17.40 -15.47 15.40
N ALA A 376 16.41 -16.37 15.31
CA ALA A 376 15.72 -16.68 14.06
C ALA A 376 14.97 -15.47 13.49
N PHE A 377 14.29 -14.68 14.35
CA PHE A 377 13.66 -13.44 13.96
C PHE A 377 14.69 -12.39 13.51
N ASP A 378 15.78 -12.21 14.27
CA ASP A 378 16.83 -11.25 13.93
C ASP A 378 17.47 -11.60 12.57
N LYS A 379 17.69 -12.88 12.29
CA LYS A 379 18.13 -13.37 10.97
C LYS A 379 17.11 -13.05 9.87
N ALA A 380 15.82 -13.20 10.14
CA ALA A 380 14.78 -12.80 9.20
C ALA A 380 14.88 -11.30 8.90
N ILE A 381 15.10 -10.44 9.90
CA ILE A 381 15.29 -8.99 9.67
C ILE A 381 16.56 -8.70 8.86
N MET A 382 17.66 -9.42 9.06
CA MET A 382 18.89 -9.23 8.27
C MET A 382 18.70 -9.46 6.75
N VAL A 383 17.79 -10.38 6.36
CA VAL A 383 17.46 -10.64 4.94
C VAL A 383 16.99 -9.36 4.23
N ARG A 384 16.19 -8.55 4.93
CA ARG A 384 15.67 -7.28 4.39
C ARG A 384 16.80 -6.36 3.94
N ASP A 385 17.81 -6.18 4.78
CA ASP A 385 18.93 -5.29 4.47
C ASP A 385 19.83 -5.86 3.38
N ALA A 386 19.94 -7.19 3.29
CA ALA A 386 20.67 -7.86 2.21
C ALA A 386 20.04 -7.60 0.82
N VAL A 387 18.71 -7.64 0.72
CA VAL A 387 18.03 -7.58 -0.60
C VAL A 387 17.60 -6.18 -1.02
N LYS A 388 17.45 -5.23 -0.08
CA LYS A 388 17.09 -3.82 -0.37
C LYS A 388 17.90 -3.19 -1.51
N PRO A 389 19.25 -3.33 -1.58
CA PRO A 389 20.04 -2.72 -2.66
C PRO A 389 19.71 -3.24 -4.07
N ALA A 390 19.12 -4.43 -4.20
CA ALA A 390 18.72 -5.01 -5.48
C ALA A 390 17.46 -4.36 -6.06
N LEU A 391 16.65 -3.70 -5.22
CA LEU A 391 15.33 -3.15 -5.55
C LEU A 391 15.47 -1.72 -6.08
N GLN A 392 15.90 -1.60 -7.34
CA GLN A 392 16.16 -0.32 -8.01
C GLN A 392 15.24 -0.16 -9.24
N PRO A 393 14.85 1.08 -9.59
CA PRO A 393 14.11 1.33 -10.81
C PRO A 393 14.96 1.03 -12.07
N GLY A 394 14.30 0.78 -13.18
CA GLY A 394 14.91 0.60 -14.51
C GLY A 394 15.29 -0.84 -14.88
N ARG A 395 15.14 -1.80 -13.95
CA ARG A 395 15.32 -3.23 -14.22
C ARG A 395 13.97 -3.93 -14.39
N THR A 396 13.92 -4.95 -15.23
CA THR A 396 12.79 -5.89 -15.23
C THR A 396 12.70 -6.61 -13.89
N ALA A 397 11.50 -7.04 -13.51
CA ALA A 397 11.35 -7.83 -12.29
C ALA A 397 12.17 -9.13 -12.33
N THR A 398 12.31 -9.79 -13.49
CA THR A 398 13.24 -10.93 -13.64
C THR A 398 14.70 -10.56 -13.34
N GLU A 399 15.19 -9.41 -13.82
CA GLU A 399 16.55 -8.95 -13.52
C GLU A 399 16.73 -8.59 -12.04
N THR A 400 15.70 -7.99 -11.44
CA THR A 400 15.67 -7.71 -10.00
C THR A 400 15.70 -8.99 -9.17
N MET A 401 14.93 -10.01 -9.53
CA MET A 401 14.96 -11.34 -8.88
C MET A 401 16.36 -11.95 -8.91
N LYS A 402 17.04 -11.93 -10.07
CA LYS A 402 18.44 -12.39 -10.17
C LYS A 402 19.38 -11.62 -9.25
N ALA A 403 19.19 -10.32 -9.12
CA ALA A 403 19.99 -9.48 -8.22
C ALA A 403 19.69 -9.78 -6.73
N ILE A 404 18.42 -10.05 -6.39
CA ILE A 404 18.01 -10.49 -5.05
C ILE A 404 18.69 -11.82 -4.70
N ASP A 405 18.61 -12.82 -5.60
CA ASP A 405 19.24 -14.13 -5.38
C ASP A 405 20.75 -14.00 -5.17
N ALA A 406 21.43 -13.19 -5.98
CA ALA A 406 22.87 -12.93 -5.81
C ALA A 406 23.18 -12.26 -4.46
N ALA A 407 22.34 -11.31 -4.02
CA ALA A 407 22.51 -10.63 -2.74
C ALA A 407 22.29 -11.56 -1.54
N LEU A 408 21.28 -12.44 -1.61
CA LEU A 408 21.03 -13.47 -0.59
C LEU A 408 22.24 -14.40 -0.43
N VAL A 409 22.76 -14.92 -1.55
CA VAL A 409 23.93 -15.80 -1.56
C VAL A 409 25.16 -15.08 -0.99
N ALA A 410 25.41 -13.83 -1.40
CA ALA A 410 26.53 -13.03 -0.91
C ALA A 410 26.45 -12.77 0.61
N ALA A 411 25.23 -12.61 1.14
CA ALA A 411 24.98 -12.45 2.57
C ALA A 411 24.95 -13.79 3.36
N GLY A 412 25.17 -14.93 2.69
CA GLY A 412 25.25 -16.25 3.31
C GLY A 412 23.90 -16.95 3.53
N PHE A 413 22.82 -16.46 2.93
CA PHE A 413 21.50 -17.08 2.96
C PHE A 413 21.34 -18.12 1.83
N GLY A 414 20.48 -19.11 2.04
CA GLY A 414 19.97 -19.95 0.96
C GLY A 414 18.81 -19.27 0.24
N SER A 415 18.72 -19.40 -1.09
CA SER A 415 17.50 -19.05 -1.85
C SER A 415 16.79 -20.34 -2.23
N ILE A 416 15.50 -20.43 -1.90
CA ILE A 416 14.70 -21.66 -2.05
C ILE A 416 13.35 -21.38 -2.71
N ALA A 417 12.73 -22.46 -3.20
CA ALA A 417 11.31 -22.43 -3.54
C ALA A 417 10.44 -22.34 -2.27
N PHE A 418 9.22 -21.79 -2.44
CA PHE A 418 8.27 -21.63 -1.34
C PHE A 418 8.03 -22.93 -0.56
N ASN A 419 8.16 -22.86 0.77
CA ASN A 419 8.02 -23.99 1.71
C ASN A 419 8.88 -25.23 1.39
N ARG A 420 10.06 -25.04 0.80
CA ARG A 420 11.04 -26.13 0.56
C ARG A 420 12.42 -25.80 1.16
N PRO A 421 12.55 -25.69 2.49
CA PRO A 421 13.83 -25.42 3.14
C PRO A 421 14.84 -26.54 2.90
N ASN A 422 16.12 -26.16 2.79
CA ASN A 422 17.23 -27.09 2.74
C ASN A 422 17.46 -27.74 4.11
N ALA A 423 18.10 -28.92 4.12
CA ALA A 423 18.45 -29.64 5.34
C ALA A 423 19.74 -29.13 6.03
N ASP A 424 20.40 -28.12 5.44
CA ASP A 424 21.63 -27.54 6.00
C ASP A 424 21.34 -26.56 7.16
N SER A 425 22.40 -26.05 7.78
CA SER A 425 22.31 -25.10 8.91
C SER A 425 22.17 -23.64 8.49
N LYS A 426 21.98 -23.34 7.19
CA LYS A 426 21.80 -21.95 6.74
C LYS A 426 20.38 -21.48 7.01
N THR A 427 20.21 -20.17 7.17
CA THR A 427 18.88 -19.57 7.03
C THR A 427 18.53 -19.56 5.54
N ASP A 428 17.43 -20.22 5.17
CA ASP A 428 16.90 -20.16 3.80
C ASP A 428 15.87 -19.05 3.65
N VAL A 429 15.71 -18.53 2.45
CA VAL A 429 14.77 -17.46 2.11
C VAL A 429 13.94 -17.86 0.89
N ALA A 430 12.62 -17.79 1.04
CA ALA A 430 11.68 -17.75 -0.08
C ALA A 430 11.05 -16.36 -0.10
N TYR A 431 11.17 -15.63 -1.20
CA TYR A 431 10.59 -14.29 -1.35
C TYR A 431 9.52 -14.26 -2.43
N GLY A 432 8.62 -13.29 -2.34
CA GLY A 432 7.48 -13.14 -3.23
C GLY A 432 7.04 -11.69 -3.33
N PHE A 433 7.91 -10.79 -3.78
CA PHE A 433 7.55 -9.37 -3.82
C PHE A 433 6.53 -9.10 -4.93
N HIS A 434 5.26 -8.93 -4.57
CA HIS A 434 4.16 -8.73 -5.52
C HIS A 434 3.59 -7.30 -5.46
N PRO A 435 3.00 -6.79 -6.55
CA PRO A 435 2.33 -5.49 -6.54
C PRO A 435 1.23 -5.42 -5.49
N VAL A 436 1.09 -4.26 -4.86
CA VAL A 436 -0.01 -3.92 -3.95
C VAL A 436 -0.59 -2.55 -4.32
N GLY A 437 -1.79 -2.27 -3.84
CA GLY A 437 -2.43 -0.97 -4.00
C GLY A 437 -3.93 -1.14 -4.06
N ASN A 438 -4.51 -1.32 -5.23
CA ASN A 438 -5.95 -1.45 -5.37
C ASN A 438 -6.47 -2.88 -5.08
N ALA A 439 -5.58 -3.87 -5.10
CA ALA A 439 -5.82 -5.24 -4.67
C ALA A 439 -4.63 -5.73 -3.81
N GLY A 440 -4.86 -6.76 -2.98
CA GLY A 440 -3.79 -7.37 -2.17
C GLY A 440 -2.71 -8.00 -3.07
N HIS A 441 -3.14 -8.69 -4.13
CA HIS A 441 -2.30 -9.04 -5.28
C HIS A 441 -2.70 -8.16 -6.47
N ASP A 442 -2.14 -6.95 -6.55
CA ASP A 442 -2.43 -6.02 -7.63
C ASP A 442 -1.64 -6.37 -8.90
N VAL A 443 -1.67 -5.46 -9.86
CA VAL A 443 -0.96 -5.54 -11.13
C VAL A 443 0.25 -4.61 -11.14
N GLY A 444 1.35 -5.07 -11.73
CA GLY A 444 2.56 -4.28 -11.96
C GLY A 444 3.78 -5.18 -12.14
N PRO A 445 4.99 -4.62 -12.09
CA PRO A 445 6.21 -5.42 -11.97
C PRO A 445 6.16 -6.37 -10.77
N SER A 446 6.24 -7.69 -11.02
CA SER A 446 6.11 -8.71 -9.98
C SER A 446 7.35 -9.57 -9.88
N MET A 447 7.96 -9.63 -8.70
CA MET A 447 9.14 -10.43 -8.40
C MET A 447 8.71 -11.73 -7.70
N THR A 448 7.74 -12.42 -8.29
CA THR A 448 7.15 -13.68 -7.80
C THR A 448 7.25 -14.76 -8.86
N THR A 449 7.32 -16.04 -8.47
CA THR A 449 7.39 -17.15 -9.43
C THR A 449 6.04 -17.52 -10.06
N TRP A 450 4.92 -16.99 -9.55
CA TRP A 450 3.56 -17.32 -10.00
C TRP A 450 2.90 -16.27 -10.90
N GLN A 451 3.60 -15.17 -11.22
CA GLN A 451 3.13 -14.14 -12.16
C GLN A 451 4.16 -13.93 -13.30
N PRO A 452 4.42 -14.95 -14.14
CA PRO A 452 5.53 -14.93 -15.10
C PRO A 452 5.44 -13.79 -16.13
N PHE A 453 4.25 -13.41 -16.62
CA PHE A 453 4.12 -12.27 -17.52
C PHE A 453 4.55 -10.95 -16.86
N GLN A 454 4.15 -10.74 -15.60
CA GLN A 454 4.47 -9.53 -14.83
C GLN A 454 5.95 -9.45 -14.44
N GLN A 455 6.69 -10.58 -14.43
CA GLN A 455 8.14 -10.56 -14.27
C GLN A 455 8.86 -9.82 -15.43
N THR A 456 8.22 -9.74 -16.60
CA THR A 456 8.77 -9.03 -17.76
C THR A 456 8.66 -7.51 -17.65
N PHE A 457 7.93 -7.00 -16.66
CA PHE A 457 7.70 -5.56 -16.50
C PHE A 457 8.87 -4.89 -15.77
N THR A 458 9.11 -3.63 -16.07
CA THR A 458 10.21 -2.84 -15.50
C THR A 458 9.77 -2.19 -14.19
N LEU A 459 10.54 -2.40 -13.12
CA LEU A 459 10.38 -1.66 -11.87
C LEU A 459 10.56 -0.18 -12.17
N HIS A 460 9.54 0.61 -11.84
CA HIS A 460 9.56 2.05 -12.00
C HIS A 460 9.51 2.73 -10.63
N ARG A 461 9.87 4.01 -10.59
CA ARG A 461 9.70 4.81 -9.38
C ARG A 461 8.23 4.84 -8.96
N GLN A 462 8.00 4.90 -7.66
CA GLN A 462 6.68 4.87 -7.04
C GLN A 462 5.89 3.58 -7.24
N HIS A 463 6.51 2.52 -7.81
CA HIS A 463 5.92 1.20 -7.78
C HIS A 463 5.77 0.75 -6.33
N MET A 464 4.55 0.41 -5.94
CA MET A 464 4.23 -0.13 -4.62
C MET A 464 4.12 -1.65 -4.70
N PHE A 465 4.74 -2.33 -3.75
CA PHE A 465 4.75 -3.77 -3.68
C PHE A 465 4.81 -4.24 -2.23
N SER A 466 4.37 -5.47 -2.01
CA SER A 466 4.57 -6.18 -0.76
C SER A 466 6.03 -6.63 -0.65
N PHE A 467 6.77 -6.14 0.35
CA PHE A 467 8.11 -6.64 0.65
C PHE A 467 7.96 -7.94 1.47
N GLU A 468 7.58 -9.01 0.80
CA GLU A 468 7.25 -10.30 1.41
C GLU A 468 8.35 -11.35 1.23
N TYR A 469 8.76 -11.97 2.35
CA TYR A 469 9.55 -13.18 2.34
C TYR A 469 9.36 -14.02 3.60
N PHE A 470 9.76 -15.28 3.52
CA PHE A 470 9.85 -16.21 4.62
C PHE A 470 11.31 -16.58 4.84
N ALA A 471 11.82 -16.35 6.05
CA ALA A 471 13.13 -16.82 6.47
C ALA A 471 12.98 -18.11 7.29
N TYR A 472 13.68 -19.17 6.91
CA TYR A 472 13.66 -20.45 7.59
C TYR A 472 14.99 -20.62 8.32
N SER A 473 15.00 -20.46 9.64
CA SER A 473 16.23 -20.50 10.45
C SER A 473 16.25 -21.74 11.35
N PRO A 474 17.36 -22.50 11.43
CA PRO A 474 17.44 -23.69 12.27
C PRO A 474 17.27 -23.35 13.75
N ILE A 475 16.51 -24.18 14.46
CA ILE A 475 16.29 -24.09 15.91
C ILE A 475 16.95 -25.31 16.57
N GLU A 476 17.87 -25.06 17.50
CA GLU A 476 18.64 -26.10 18.18
C GLU A 476 17.73 -27.04 18.99
N GLU A 477 16.77 -26.46 19.72
CA GLU A 477 15.77 -27.17 20.52
C GLU A 477 14.84 -28.04 19.67
N TRP A 478 14.81 -27.82 18.35
CA TRP A 478 14.04 -28.61 17.40
C TRP A 478 14.89 -29.63 16.65
N GLY A 479 16.14 -29.87 17.07
CA GLY A 479 17.06 -30.78 16.41
C GLY A 479 17.54 -30.27 15.05
N GLY A 480 17.64 -28.94 14.89
CA GLY A 480 18.07 -28.30 13.65
C GLY A 480 16.95 -28.07 12.62
N ARG A 481 15.71 -28.49 12.91
CA ARG A 481 14.54 -28.12 12.08
C ARG A 481 14.35 -26.61 12.08
N LYS A 482 13.87 -26.07 10.96
CA LYS A 482 13.85 -24.64 10.71
C LYS A 482 12.52 -24.00 11.12
N LEU A 483 12.60 -22.95 11.93
CA LEU A 483 11.50 -22.03 12.18
C LEU A 483 11.28 -21.14 10.96
N ARG A 484 10.05 -21.14 10.43
CA ARG A 484 9.63 -20.18 9.40
C ARG A 484 9.25 -18.86 10.06
N VAL A 485 9.93 -17.77 9.73
CA VAL A 485 9.59 -16.41 10.14
C VAL A 485 9.12 -15.62 8.90
N PRO A 486 7.83 -15.32 8.78
CA PRO A 486 7.31 -14.44 7.74
C PRO A 486 7.66 -12.98 8.04
N ILE A 487 8.06 -12.23 7.02
CA ILE A 487 8.20 -10.79 7.07
C ILE A 487 7.47 -10.20 5.87
N GLU A 488 6.61 -9.23 6.15
CA GLU A 488 5.92 -8.46 5.12
C GLU A 488 5.54 -7.08 5.60
N ASP A 489 5.95 -6.10 4.81
CA ASP A 489 5.59 -4.70 4.96
C ASP A 489 5.47 -4.09 3.55
N SER A 490 4.58 -3.13 3.37
CA SER A 490 4.39 -2.50 2.07
C SER A 490 5.48 -1.48 1.80
N ALA A 491 6.11 -1.60 0.64
CA ALA A 491 7.21 -0.76 0.20
C ALA A 491 6.89 0.00 -1.09
N ILE A 492 7.59 1.10 -1.30
CA ILE A 492 7.56 1.90 -2.52
C ILE A 492 8.98 2.06 -3.08
N VAL A 493 9.13 1.90 -4.39
CA VAL A 493 10.41 2.12 -5.10
C VAL A 493 10.72 3.62 -5.18
N MET A 494 11.91 3.99 -4.72
CA MET A 494 12.48 5.33 -4.75
C MET A 494 13.61 5.42 -5.79
N GLU A 495 14.36 6.53 -5.82
CA GLU A 495 15.46 6.70 -6.78
C GLU A 495 16.64 5.77 -6.48
N ASP A 496 16.93 5.54 -5.21
CA ASP A 496 18.12 4.85 -4.70
C ASP A 496 17.79 3.59 -3.87
N GLY A 497 16.56 3.10 -3.96
CA GLY A 497 16.13 1.90 -3.24
C GLY A 497 14.64 1.93 -2.95
N ILE A 498 14.27 1.64 -1.70
CA ILE A 498 12.86 1.56 -1.29
C ILE A 498 12.60 2.32 0.01
N GLN A 499 11.34 2.67 0.23
CA GLN A 499 10.84 3.15 1.52
C GLN A 499 9.61 2.33 1.93
N PHE A 500 9.42 2.13 3.24
CA PHE A 500 8.19 1.52 3.74
C PHE A 500 7.09 2.57 3.89
N LEU A 501 5.86 2.18 3.59
CA LEU A 501 4.68 3.06 3.60
C LEU A 501 4.01 3.16 4.98
N HIS A 502 4.52 2.42 5.95
CA HIS A 502 4.08 2.39 7.34
C HIS A 502 5.25 1.97 8.24
N ALA A 503 5.02 1.92 9.55
CA ALA A 503 6.00 1.36 10.48
C ALA A 503 6.25 -0.12 10.14
N ALA A 504 7.44 -0.41 9.65
CA ALA A 504 7.84 -1.76 9.28
C ALA A 504 8.11 -2.63 10.52
N ASN A 505 7.98 -3.95 10.35
CA ASN A 505 8.23 -4.88 11.45
C ASN A 505 9.74 -4.95 11.77
N TYR A 506 10.12 -4.55 12.99
CA TYR A 506 11.50 -4.65 13.50
C TYR A 506 11.58 -5.35 14.86
N ARG A 507 10.48 -5.94 15.35
CA ARG A 507 10.46 -6.60 16.66
C ARG A 507 9.58 -7.84 16.63
N LEU A 508 10.04 -8.89 17.31
CA LEU A 508 9.20 -10.02 17.66
C LEU A 508 8.21 -9.56 18.73
N LEU A 509 6.91 -9.66 18.46
CA LEU A 509 5.88 -9.36 19.45
C LEU A 509 5.87 -10.43 20.54
N VAL A 510 5.34 -10.07 21.71
CA VAL A 510 5.31 -10.97 22.88
C VAL A 510 3.91 -10.96 23.47
N ILE A 511 3.34 -12.16 23.63
CA ILE A 511 2.07 -12.42 24.31
C ILE A 511 2.38 -13.11 25.64
N ARG A 512 1.77 -12.64 26.73
CA ARG A 512 2.07 -13.10 28.10
C ARG A 512 1.06 -14.10 28.65
#